data_AF-A0A958BV92-F1
#
_entry.id   AF-A0A958BV92-F1
#
_cell.length_a   1.000
_cell.length_b   1.000
_cell.length_c   1.000
_cell.angle_alpha   90.00
_cell.angle_beta   90.00
_cell.angle_gamma   90.00
#
_symmetry.space_group_name_H-M   'P 1'
#
loop_
_entity.id
_entity.type
_entity.pdbx_description
1 polymer ?
#
loop_
_entity_poly.entity_id
_entity_poly.type
_entity_poly.pdbx_seq_one_letter_code
_entity_poly.pdbx_strand_id
1 'polypeptide(L)' 'ETTLAEGVYLERRLFTMLFGTEDQKEGMAAFIAKRPAEWKGK' A
#
# COMPACT_ATOMS: atom_id res chain seq x y z
N GLU A 1 8.28 -4.03 23.54
CA GLU A 1 8.97 -3.62 22.30
C GLU A 1 8.95 -4.77 21.31
N THR A 2 8.83 -4.48 20.02
CA THR A 2 8.90 -5.44 18.93
C THR A 2 10.32 -5.42 18.36
N THR A 3 10.89 -6.57 18.00
CA THR A 3 12.25 -6.61 17.43
C THR A 3 12.28 -6.05 16.01
N LEU A 4 13.47 -5.62 15.54
CA LEU A 4 13.65 -5.15 14.15
C LEU A 4 13.22 -6.21 13.12
N ALA A 5 13.55 -7.48 13.37
CA ALA A 5 13.22 -8.58 12.45
C ALA A 5 11.70 -8.78 12.35
N GLU A 6 10.98 -8.71 13.47
CA GLU A 6 9.52 -8.80 13.50
C GLU A 6 8.86 -7.60 12.81
N GLY A 7 9.40 -6.40 12.99
CA GLY A 7 8.94 -5.19 12.31
C GLY A 7 9.05 -5.31 10.78
N VAL A 8 10.22 -5.71 10.27
CA VAL A 8 10.44 -5.90 8.82
C VAL A 8 9.55 -7.00 8.26
N TYR A 9 9.35 -8.10 8.99
CA TYR A 9 8.44 -9.16 8.56
C TYR A 9 6.99 -8.67 8.46
N LEU A 10 6.54 -7.89 9.44
CA LEU A 10 5.20 -7.31 9.47
C LEU A 10 5.01 -6.35 8.28
N GLU A 11 5.96 -5.43 8.05
CA GLU A 11 5.91 -4.47 6.95
C GLU A 11 5.82 -5.17 5.59
N ARG A 12 6.66 -6.20 5.36
CA ARG A 12 6.62 -6.98 4.11
C ARG A 12 5.25 -7.62 3.88
N ARG A 13 4.65 -8.18 4.93
CA ARG A 13 3.32 -8.81 4.86
C ARG A 13 2.24 -7.78 4.57
N LEU A 14 2.23 -6.65 5.29
CA LEU A 14 1.28 -5.56 5.07
C LEU A 14 1.40 -4.98 3.66
N PHE A 15 2.63 -4.77 3.18
CA PHE A 15 2.89 -4.28 1.84
C PHE A 15 2.34 -5.22 0.76
N THR A 16 2.52 -6.53 0.94
CA THR A 16 1.98 -7.51 -0.01
C THR A 16 0.45 -7.48 -0.04
N MET A 17 -0.20 -7.34 1.11
CA MET A 17 -1.67 -7.24 1.19
C MET A 17 -2.20 -5.95 0.55
N LEU A 18 -1.50 -4.83 0.73
CA LEU A 18 -1.87 -3.54 0.14
C LEU A 18 -1.93 -3.59 -1.39
N PHE A 19 -1.03 -4.33 -2.05
CA PHE A 19 -1.04 -4.47 -3.53
C PHE A 19 -2.24 -5.25 -4.07
N GLY A 20 -3.04 -5.87 -3.21
CA GLY A 20 -4.30 -6.50 -3.58
C GLY A 20 -5.48 -5.52 -3.66
N THR A 21 -5.37 -4.32 -3.11
CA THR A 21 -6.49 -3.37 -3.01
C THR A 21 -6.73 -2.62 -4.32
N GLU A 22 -7.96 -2.16 -4.52
CA GLU A 22 -8.30 -1.31 -5.67
C GLU A 22 -7.61 0.05 -5.54
N ASP A 23 -7.56 0.56 -4.31
CA ASP A 23 -6.91 1.81 -3.96
C ASP A 23 -5.42 1.83 -4.32
N GLN A 24 -4.70 0.72 -4.14
CA GLN A 24 -3.28 0.68 -4.51
C GLN A 24 -3.08 0.88 -6.02
N LYS A 25 -3.95 0.29 -6.84
CA LYS A 25 -3.90 0.43 -8.30
C LYS A 25 -4.27 1.84 -8.74
N GLU A 26 -5.32 2.41 -8.15
CA GLU A 26 -5.76 3.77 -8.41
C GLU A 26 -4.71 4.80 -8.00
N GLY A 27 -4.11 4.65 -6.81
CA GLY A 27 -3.03 5.51 -6.35
C GLY A 27 -1.83 5.52 -7.30
N MET A 28 -1.42 4.35 -7.80
CA MET A 28 -0.34 4.25 -8.78
C MET A 28 -0.71 4.88 -10.13
N ALA A 29 -1.93 4.63 -10.62
CA ALA A 29 -2.42 5.21 -11.87
C ALA A 29 -2.53 6.74 -11.79
N ALA A 30 -3.08 7.26 -10.70
CA ALA A 30 -3.21 8.69 -10.43
C ALA A 30 -1.84 9.38 -10.33
N PHE A 31 -0.87 8.72 -9.70
CA PHE A 31 0.51 9.22 -9.60
C PHE A 31 1.16 9.38 -10.98
N ILE A 32 1.08 8.35 -11.83
CA ILE A 32 1.62 8.39 -13.20
C ILE A 32 0.90 9.48 -14.02
N ALA A 33 -0.42 9.60 -13.88
CA ALA A 33 -1.24 10.59 -14.57
C ALA A 33 -1.14 12.02 -13.98
N LYS A 34 -0.39 12.21 -12.89
CA LYS A 34 -0.23 13.50 -12.17
C LYS A 34 -1.56 14.15 -11.78
N ARG A 35 -2.54 13.33 -11.37
CA ARG A 35 -3.83 13.79 -10.85
C ARG A 35 -4.03 13.34 -9.40
N PRO A 36 -4.96 13.95 -8.65
CA PRO A 36 -5.36 13.42 -7.35
C PRO A 36 -5.93 12.01 -7.49
N ALA A 37 -5.61 11.13 -6.53
CA ALA A 37 -6.16 9.78 -6.43
C ALA A 37 -7.54 9.80 -5.75
N GLU A 38 -8.45 8.95 -6.23
CA GLU A 38 -9.76 8.76 -5.62
C GLU A 38 -9.78 7.51 -4.74
N TRP A 39 -9.65 7.70 -3.42
CA TRP A 39 -9.61 6.60 -2.46
C TRP A 39 -11.02 6.16 -2.06
N LYS A 40 -11.28 4.84 -2.08
CA LYS A 40 -12.57 4.24 -1.72
C LYS A 40 -12.51 3.36 -0.48
N GLY A 41 -11.33 3.09 0.05
CA GLY A 41 -11.10 2.22 1.19
C GLY A 41 -11.32 0.74 0.87
N LYS A 42 -11.01 0.31 -0.35
CA LYS A 42 -11.27 -1.04 -0.87
C LYS A 42 -10.04 -1.65 -1.53
#